data_AF-A0A942BK05-F1
#
_entry.id   AF-A0A942BK05-F1
#
_cell.length_a   1.000
_cell.length_b   1.000
_cell.length_c   1.000
_cell.angle_alpha   90.00
_cell.angle_beta   90.00
_cell.angle_gamma   90.00
#
_symmetry.space_group_name_H-M   'P 1'
#
loop_
_entity.id
_entity.type
_entity.pdbx_description
1 polymer ?
#
loop_
_entity_poly.entity_id
_entity_poly.type
_entity_poly.pdbx_seq_one_letter_code
_entity_poly.pdbx_strand_id
1 'polypeptide(L)'
;MITIQLTKLETALDQVRKAYPKVNAADAALVAAALSLAGRHAVAIYDGVEYTWPEENEKLFRAMIPEIQQVQTTVEPTKKAKAAATEDEPVTLTVGLAPNYAAGEKKLGDRNELKTLMSDILQEGVEFVYNPTDIGWQWALDRANWTTYLGEELLRKVKVKTSFVQGAVGVEMGTATKKRATKKAAAAEVETVEA
;
A
#
# COMPACT_ATOMS: atom_id res chain seq x y z
N MET A 1 3.49 -15.79 -5.70
CA MET A 1 3.59 -14.68 -4.72
C MET A 1 4.96 -14.67 -4.05
N ILE A 2 5.71 -13.59 -4.29
CA ILE A 2 7.04 -13.34 -3.74
C ILE A 2 6.94 -12.27 -2.65
N THR A 3 7.74 -12.38 -1.59
CA THR A 3 7.82 -11.35 -0.54
C THR A 3 9.00 -10.42 -0.80
N ILE A 4 8.75 -9.11 -0.89
CA ILE A 4 9.76 -8.08 -1.13
C ILE A 4 9.82 -7.14 0.06
N GLN A 5 10.95 -7.12 0.76
CA GLN A 5 11.19 -6.12 1.80
C GLN A 5 11.63 -4.79 1.15
N LEU A 6 10.91 -3.70 1.43
CA LEU A 6 11.21 -2.41 0.81
C LEU A 6 12.54 -1.80 1.29
N THR A 7 12.98 -2.13 2.50
CA THR A 7 14.20 -1.59 3.12
C THR A 7 15.39 -2.53 3.13
N LYS A 8 15.18 -3.84 2.91
CA LYS A 8 16.26 -4.83 2.87
C LYS A 8 16.39 -5.40 1.46
N LEU A 9 17.19 -4.73 0.63
CA LEU A 9 17.38 -5.11 -0.77
C LEU A 9 18.06 -6.49 -0.94
N GLU A 10 18.90 -6.89 0.01
CA GLU A 10 19.53 -8.22 0.02
C GLU A 10 18.49 -9.33 0.12
N THR A 11 17.50 -9.17 1.01
CA THR A 11 16.44 -10.18 1.15
C THR A 11 15.52 -10.18 -0.06
N ALA A 12 15.26 -9.01 -0.67
CA ALA A 12 14.54 -8.93 -1.94
C ALA A 12 15.28 -9.69 -3.06
N LEU A 13 16.60 -9.52 -3.17
CA LEU A 13 17.43 -10.26 -4.13
C LEU A 13 17.37 -11.76 -3.90
N ASP A 14 17.51 -12.23 -2.67
CA ASP A 14 17.44 -13.65 -2.34
C ASP A 14 16.10 -14.27 -2.73
N GLN A 15 15.00 -13.54 -2.52
CA GLN A 15 13.66 -13.98 -2.92
C GLN A 15 13.52 -14.04 -4.44
N VAL A 16 14.04 -13.06 -5.19
CA VAL A 16 14.01 -13.06 -6.66
C VAL A 16 14.85 -14.21 -7.21
N ARG A 17 16.05 -14.45 -6.67
CA ARG A 17 16.91 -15.56 -7.09
C ARG A 17 16.29 -16.92 -6.78
N LYS A 18 15.56 -17.04 -5.67
CA LYS A 18 14.86 -18.27 -5.30
C LYS A 18 13.66 -18.54 -6.22
N ALA A 19 12.88 -17.51 -6.54
CA ALA A 19 11.72 -17.62 -7.42
C ALA A 19 12.12 -17.80 -8.89
N TYR A 20 13.21 -17.17 -9.32
CA TYR A 20 13.69 -17.14 -10.70
C TYR A 20 15.16 -17.56 -10.80
N PRO A 21 15.49 -18.84 -10.57
CA PRO A 21 16.87 -19.33 -10.52
C PRO A 21 17.59 -19.29 -11.88
N LYS A 22 16.83 -19.15 -12.98
CA LYS A 22 17.37 -19.05 -14.35
C LYS A 22 17.86 -17.65 -14.70
N VAL A 23 17.46 -16.64 -13.93
CA VAL A 23 17.88 -15.25 -14.13
C VAL A 23 19.29 -15.08 -13.55
N ASN A 24 20.18 -14.42 -14.29
CA ASN A 24 21.54 -14.19 -13.80
C ASN A 24 21.51 -13.27 -12.56
N ALA A 25 22.60 -13.28 -11.77
CA ALA A 25 22.62 -12.54 -10.50
C ALA A 25 22.47 -11.02 -10.66
N ALA A 26 23.02 -10.44 -11.73
CA ALA A 26 22.94 -9.01 -11.99
C ALA A 26 21.50 -8.57 -12.35
N ASP A 27 20.82 -9.37 -13.16
CA ASP A 27 19.46 -9.15 -13.61
C ASP A 27 18.47 -9.36 -12.47
N ALA A 28 18.69 -10.38 -11.64
CA ALA A 28 17.92 -10.61 -10.43
C ALA A 28 18.05 -9.41 -9.47
N ALA A 29 19.24 -8.80 -9.36
CA ALA A 29 19.45 -7.60 -8.57
C ALA A 29 18.74 -6.37 -9.14
N LEU A 30 18.71 -6.22 -10.47
CA LEU A 30 17.96 -5.15 -11.13
C LEU A 30 16.46 -5.31 -10.94
N VAL A 31 15.93 -6.53 -11.08
CA VAL A 31 14.50 -6.83 -10.87
C VAL A 31 14.14 -6.63 -9.40
N ALA A 32 14.95 -7.10 -8.46
CA ALA A 32 14.72 -6.87 -7.03
C ALA A 32 14.69 -5.37 -6.70
N ALA A 33 15.65 -4.59 -7.22
CA ALA A 33 15.65 -3.14 -7.04
C ALA A 33 14.44 -2.46 -7.68
N ALA A 34 14.02 -2.90 -8.86
CA ALA A 34 12.84 -2.37 -9.55
C ALA A 34 11.55 -2.66 -8.78
N LEU A 35 11.37 -3.89 -8.26
CA LEU A 35 10.23 -4.26 -7.42
C LEU A 35 10.19 -3.46 -6.12
N SER A 36 11.34 -3.28 -5.45
CA SER A 36 11.43 -2.43 -4.25
C SER A 36 11.07 -0.98 -4.55
N LEU A 37 11.47 -0.44 -5.71
CA LEU A 37 11.10 0.92 -6.12
C LEU A 37 9.61 1.02 -6.47
N ALA A 38 9.04 0.03 -7.15
CA ALA A 38 7.62 -0.02 -7.48
C ALA A 38 6.74 -0.01 -6.21
N GLY A 39 7.16 -0.71 -5.15
CA GLY A 39 6.48 -0.67 -3.86
C GLY A 39 6.71 0.61 -3.06
N ARG A 40 7.93 1.17 -3.09
CA ARG A 40 8.27 2.41 -2.35
C ARG A 40 7.61 3.65 -2.92
N HIS A 41 7.50 3.71 -4.25
CA HIS A 41 6.85 4.79 -4.99
C HIS A 41 5.43 4.42 -5.41
N ALA A 42 4.77 3.57 -4.62
CA ALA A 42 3.40 3.13 -4.90
C ALA A 42 2.48 4.30 -5.23
N VAL A 43 1.61 4.09 -6.21
CA VAL A 43 0.61 5.06 -6.64
C VAL A 43 -0.55 5.00 -5.66
N ALA A 44 -0.98 6.15 -5.14
CA ALA A 44 -2.16 6.20 -4.29
C ALA A 44 -3.42 6.14 -5.16
N ILE A 45 -4.37 5.29 -4.77
CA ILE A 45 -5.68 5.18 -5.38
C ILE A 45 -6.70 5.66 -4.36
N TYR A 46 -7.43 6.71 -4.73
CA TYR A 46 -8.51 7.26 -3.93
C TYR A 46 -9.66 7.68 -4.84
N ASP A 47 -10.86 7.19 -4.55
CA ASP A 47 -12.08 7.38 -5.36
C ASP A 47 -11.90 7.07 -6.86
N GLY A 48 -11.14 6.01 -7.17
CA GLY A 48 -10.85 5.59 -8.55
C GLY A 48 -9.85 6.46 -9.30
N VAL A 49 -9.28 7.50 -8.65
CA VAL A 49 -8.23 8.35 -9.20
C VAL A 49 -6.87 7.91 -8.69
N GLU A 50 -5.89 7.86 -9.59
CA GLU A 50 -4.50 7.55 -9.30
C GLU A 50 -3.70 8.83 -9.04
N TYR A 51 -2.86 8.80 -8.01
CA TYR A 51 -2.00 9.92 -7.59
C TYR A 51 -0.56 9.45 -7.47
N THR A 52 0.36 10.23 -8.03
CA THR A 52 1.81 9.95 -8.03
C THR A 52 2.52 10.71 -6.90
N TRP A 53 3.37 10.00 -6.17
CA TRP A 53 4.20 10.59 -5.11
C TRP A 53 5.58 10.99 -5.66
N PRO A 54 6.14 12.15 -5.27
CA PRO A 54 5.60 13.17 -4.37
C PRO A 54 4.80 14.29 -5.05
N GLU A 55 4.66 14.27 -6.37
CA GLU A 55 4.20 15.42 -7.15
C GLU A 55 2.71 15.77 -6.91
N GLU A 56 1.86 14.77 -6.62
CA GLU A 56 0.41 14.95 -6.57
C GLU A 56 -0.17 14.90 -5.16
N ASN A 57 0.67 15.10 -4.14
CA ASN A 57 0.25 15.14 -2.73
C ASN A 57 -0.90 16.12 -2.49
N GLU A 58 -0.80 17.34 -3.03
CA GLU A 58 -1.83 18.36 -2.84
C GLU A 58 -3.16 17.96 -3.50
N LYS A 59 -3.11 17.31 -4.68
CA LYS A 59 -4.31 16.85 -5.38
C LYS A 59 -5.03 15.77 -4.58
N LEU A 60 -4.28 14.82 -4.01
CA LEU A 60 -4.84 13.79 -3.15
C LEU A 60 -5.50 14.41 -1.91
N PHE A 61 -4.79 15.33 -1.22
CA PHE A 61 -5.34 15.96 -0.02
C PHE A 61 -6.63 16.73 -0.31
N ARG A 62 -6.69 17.44 -1.44
CA ARG A 62 -7.90 18.15 -1.88
C ARG A 62 -9.04 17.20 -2.22
N ALA A 63 -8.75 16.05 -2.83
CA ALA A 63 -9.75 15.03 -3.12
C ALA A 63 -10.35 14.42 -1.85
N MET A 64 -9.59 14.35 -0.76
CA MET A 64 -10.08 13.86 0.54
C MET A 64 -10.91 14.88 1.33
N ILE A 65 -10.89 16.17 0.97
CA ILE A 65 -11.61 17.23 1.69
C ILE A 65 -13.10 16.92 1.84
N PRO A 66 -13.85 16.52 0.80
CA PRO A 66 -15.29 16.29 0.91
C PRO A 66 -15.63 15.17 1.90
N GLU A 67 -14.87 14.07 1.90
CA GLU A 67 -15.06 12.97 2.84
C GLU A 67 -14.73 13.41 4.27
N ILE A 68 -13.63 14.16 4.46
CA ILE A 68 -13.27 14.71 5.76
C ILE A 68 -14.36 15.67 6.26
N GLN A 69 -14.88 16.55 5.42
CA GLN A 69 -15.98 17.46 5.76
C GLN A 69 -17.24 16.70 6.15
N GLN A 70 -17.63 15.68 5.38
CA GLN A 70 -18.78 14.83 5.71
C GLN A 70 -18.61 14.15 7.08
N VAL A 71 -17.40 13.68 7.39
CA VAL A 71 -17.04 13.12 8.69
C VAL A 71 -17.17 14.17 9.81
N GLN A 72 -16.83 15.44 9.55
CA GLN A 72 -17.03 16.52 10.52
C GLN A 72 -18.52 16.86 10.71
N THR A 73 -19.31 16.93 9.62
CA THR A 73 -20.73 17.35 9.66
C THR A 73 -21.67 16.30 10.25
N THR A 74 -21.35 15.01 10.13
CA THR A 74 -22.16 13.91 10.72
C THR A 74 -22.17 13.97 12.27
N VAL A 75 -21.36 14.85 12.86
CA VAL A 75 -21.22 15.04 14.30
C VAL A 75 -21.96 16.32 14.69
N GLU A 76 -23.25 16.22 15.00
CA GLU A 76 -23.98 17.37 15.52
C GLU A 76 -23.32 17.91 16.80
N PRO A 77 -23.16 19.24 16.94
CA PRO A 77 -22.52 19.85 18.09
C PRO A 77 -23.46 19.83 19.29
N THR A 78 -23.48 18.73 20.05
CA THR A 78 -24.12 18.76 21.37
C THR A 78 -23.40 19.77 22.25
N LYS A 79 -24.11 20.86 22.57
CA LYS A 79 -23.70 22.06 23.36
C LYS A 79 -23.14 21.80 24.78
N LYS A 80 -22.68 20.59 25.10
CA LYS A 80 -21.99 20.25 26.36
C LYS A 80 -20.51 19.90 26.17
N ALA A 81 -19.95 20.01 24.96
CA ALA A 81 -18.60 19.57 24.63
C ALA A 81 -17.46 20.56 24.96
N LYS A 82 -17.59 21.39 26.01
CA LYS A 82 -16.45 22.20 26.51
C LYS A 82 -15.71 21.53 27.68
N ALA A 83 -16.20 20.38 28.16
CA ALA A 83 -15.62 19.65 29.30
C ALA A 83 -15.33 18.15 29.01
N ALA A 84 -15.43 17.72 27.75
CA ALA A 84 -15.17 16.35 27.33
C ALA A 84 -14.10 16.33 26.22
N ALA A 85 -12.91 16.87 26.52
CA ALA A 85 -11.72 16.71 25.69
C ALA A 85 -11.06 15.33 25.94
N THR A 86 -11.87 14.28 26.03
CA THR A 86 -11.44 12.94 26.41
C THR A 86 -12.20 11.93 25.56
N GLU A 87 -11.46 11.27 24.67
CA GLU A 87 -11.87 10.13 23.82
C GLU A 87 -12.73 10.42 22.58
N ASP A 88 -12.27 11.27 21.68
CA ASP A 88 -12.71 11.18 20.27
C ASP A 88 -11.94 10.07 19.56
N GLU A 89 -12.61 8.96 19.24
CA GLU A 89 -12.05 7.86 18.45
C GLU A 89 -11.66 8.40 17.06
N PRO A 90 -10.39 8.32 16.65
CA PRO A 90 -9.95 8.95 15.41
C PRO A 90 -10.61 8.27 14.21
N VAL A 91 -11.24 9.07 13.36
CA VAL A 91 -11.89 8.53 12.16
C VAL A 91 -10.81 8.08 11.19
N THR A 92 -10.88 6.80 10.81
CA THR A 92 -9.87 6.17 9.97
C THR A 92 -10.30 6.21 8.50
N LEU A 93 -9.64 7.02 7.69
CA LEU A 93 -9.79 7.03 6.23
C LEU A 93 -8.76 6.08 5.62
N THR A 94 -9.15 5.36 4.57
CA THR A 94 -8.26 4.40 3.90
C THR A 94 -7.93 4.84 2.49
N VAL A 95 -6.63 4.86 2.16
CA VAL A 95 -6.13 5.14 0.80
C VAL A 95 -5.50 3.86 0.25
N GLY A 96 -5.91 3.46 -0.94
CA GLY A 96 -5.34 2.30 -1.64
C GLY A 96 -3.94 2.63 -2.17
N LEU A 97 -3.04 1.65 -2.17
CA LEU A 97 -1.73 1.75 -2.80
C LEU A 97 -1.59 0.70 -3.89
N ALA A 98 -1.32 1.13 -5.12
CA ALA A 98 -0.97 0.23 -6.21
C ALA A 98 0.54 0.26 -6.48
N PRO A 99 1.16 -0.87 -6.86
CA PRO A 99 2.55 -0.89 -7.27
C PRO A 99 2.79 0.04 -8.46
N ASN A 100 3.85 0.84 -8.40
CA ASN A 100 4.18 1.77 -9.47
C ASN A 100 5.06 1.10 -10.52
N TYR A 101 4.41 0.60 -11.58
CA TYR A 101 5.09 0.00 -12.74
C TYR A 101 6.09 0.96 -13.37
N ALA A 102 5.73 2.23 -13.56
CA ALA A 102 6.60 3.22 -14.19
C ALA A 102 7.90 3.46 -13.39
N ALA A 103 7.82 3.49 -12.05
CA ALA A 103 8.99 3.63 -11.20
C ALA A 103 9.94 2.43 -11.30
N GLY A 104 9.39 1.21 -11.37
CA GLY A 104 10.17 -0.02 -11.58
C GLY A 104 10.79 -0.08 -12.97
N GLU A 105 10.02 0.23 -14.02
CA GLU A 105 10.49 0.21 -15.40
C GLU A 105 11.60 1.22 -15.66
N LYS A 106 11.52 2.41 -15.05
CA LYS A 106 12.57 3.43 -15.14
C LYS A 106 13.92 2.91 -14.62
N LYS A 107 13.91 2.02 -13.62
CA LYS A 107 15.14 1.39 -13.11
C LYS A 107 15.72 0.36 -14.08
N LEU A 108 14.86 -0.29 -14.86
CA LEU A 108 15.24 -1.33 -15.83
C LEU A 108 15.69 -0.77 -17.19
N GLY A 109 15.46 0.53 -17.45
CA GLY A 109 15.96 1.21 -18.65
C GLY A 109 15.40 0.60 -19.93
N ASP A 110 16.26 0.25 -20.89
CA ASP A 110 15.84 -0.32 -22.18
C ASP A 110 15.65 -1.86 -22.14
N ARG A 111 15.77 -2.48 -20.96
CA ARG A 111 15.72 -3.94 -20.82
C ARG A 111 14.29 -4.47 -20.74
N ASN A 112 13.65 -4.55 -21.91
CA ASN A 112 12.24 -4.96 -22.04
C ASN A 112 11.95 -6.37 -21.49
N GLU A 113 12.91 -7.30 -21.57
CA GLU A 113 12.78 -8.64 -20.99
C GLU A 113 12.59 -8.59 -19.47
N LEU A 114 13.36 -7.75 -18.79
CA LEU A 114 13.26 -7.58 -17.34
C LEU A 114 11.99 -6.81 -16.95
N LYS A 115 11.54 -5.86 -17.78
CA LYS A 115 10.26 -5.17 -17.57
C LYS A 115 9.09 -6.15 -17.63
N THR A 116 9.12 -7.05 -18.61
CA THR A 116 8.12 -8.12 -18.75
C THR A 116 8.12 -9.00 -17.51
N LEU A 117 9.30 -9.49 -17.09
CA LEU A 117 9.44 -10.29 -15.88
C LEU A 117 8.94 -9.55 -14.62
N MET A 118 9.25 -8.26 -14.48
CA MET A 118 8.77 -7.45 -13.36
C MET A 118 7.25 -7.31 -13.39
N SER A 119 6.67 -7.07 -14.57
CA SER A 119 5.22 -6.96 -14.76
C SER A 119 4.52 -8.26 -14.38
N ASP A 120 5.03 -9.39 -14.85
CA ASP A 120 4.51 -10.72 -14.54
C ASP A 120 4.53 -10.96 -13.02
N ILE A 121 5.65 -10.63 -12.36
CA ILE A 121 5.78 -10.75 -10.90
C ILE A 121 4.73 -9.90 -10.17
N LEU A 122 4.50 -8.66 -10.62
CA LEU A 122 3.52 -7.76 -10.00
C LEU A 122 2.08 -8.24 -10.22
N GLN A 123 1.77 -8.78 -11.40
CA GLN A 123 0.45 -9.34 -11.73
C GLN A 123 0.15 -10.64 -10.97
N GLU A 124 1.15 -11.50 -10.76
CA GLU A 124 1.02 -12.70 -9.92
C GLU A 124 0.80 -12.38 -8.43
N GLY A 125 1.03 -11.14 -8.03
CA GLY A 125 0.88 -10.64 -6.68
C GLY A 125 2.18 -10.69 -5.89
N VAL A 126 2.58 -9.52 -5.38
CA VAL A 126 3.75 -9.33 -4.53
C VAL A 126 3.32 -8.95 -3.12
N GLU A 127 3.96 -9.56 -2.14
CA GLU A 127 3.83 -9.16 -0.75
C GLU A 127 4.93 -8.14 -0.42
N PHE A 128 4.57 -6.87 -0.27
CA PHE A 128 5.48 -5.82 0.15
C PHE A 128 5.54 -5.75 1.66
N VAL A 129 6.73 -5.99 2.21
CA VAL A 129 7.01 -5.85 3.63
C VAL A 129 7.67 -4.50 3.86
N TYR A 130 7.04 -3.63 4.66
CA TYR A 130 7.44 -2.24 4.83
C TYR A 130 7.21 -1.73 6.25
N ASN A 131 7.98 -0.75 6.72
CA ASN A 131 7.55 0.09 7.83
C ASN A 131 6.66 1.22 7.31
N PRO A 132 5.69 1.72 8.08
CA PRO A 132 4.84 2.84 7.68
C PRO A 132 5.62 4.08 7.19
N THR A 133 6.83 4.31 7.70
CA THR A 133 7.71 5.41 7.29
C THR A 133 8.41 5.20 5.94
N ASP A 134 8.40 3.98 5.42
CA ASP A 134 9.09 3.62 4.18
C ASP A 134 8.28 4.05 2.95
N ILE A 135 6.97 4.22 3.12
CA ILE A 135 6.04 4.68 2.08
C ILE A 135 5.80 6.17 2.26
N GLY A 136 6.16 6.95 1.24
CA GLY A 136 6.05 8.42 1.27
C GLY A 136 4.63 8.93 1.50
N TRP A 137 3.60 8.19 1.05
CA TRP A 137 2.20 8.53 1.25
C TRP A 137 1.78 8.57 2.71
N GLN A 138 2.08 7.51 3.48
CA GLN A 138 1.71 7.46 4.89
C GLN A 138 2.36 8.61 5.66
N TRP A 139 3.64 8.88 5.40
CA TRP A 139 4.35 10.01 5.99
C TRP A 139 3.74 11.36 5.64
N ALA A 140 3.32 11.55 4.38
CA ALA A 140 2.75 12.80 3.88
C ALA A 140 1.34 13.04 4.46
N LEU A 141 0.51 12.00 4.51
CA LEU A 141 -0.85 12.06 5.05
C LEU A 141 -0.87 12.28 6.57
N ASP A 142 0.05 11.68 7.31
CA ASP A 142 0.18 11.88 8.77
C ASP A 142 0.64 13.31 9.13
N ARG A 143 1.29 14.02 8.21
CA ARG A 143 1.78 15.39 8.39
C ARG A 143 0.95 16.45 7.67
N ALA A 144 -0.09 16.06 6.95
CA ALA A 144 -0.97 17.01 6.28
C ALA A 144 -1.67 17.89 7.32
N ASN A 145 -1.56 19.21 7.15
CA ASN A 145 -2.28 20.15 8.01
C ASN A 145 -3.72 20.28 7.53
N TRP A 146 -4.56 19.33 7.92
CA TRP A 146 -5.96 19.25 7.54
C TRP A 146 -6.76 20.49 7.91
N THR A 147 -6.44 21.17 9.02
CA THR A 147 -7.05 22.45 9.40
C THR A 147 -6.82 23.53 8.33
N THR A 148 -5.61 23.58 7.76
CA THR A 148 -5.31 24.50 6.65
C THR A 148 -6.06 24.13 5.37
N TYR A 149 -6.20 22.85 5.07
CA TYR A 149 -6.92 22.40 3.87
C TYR A 149 -8.44 22.59 3.97
N LEU A 150 -9.01 22.45 5.16
CA LEU A 150 -10.44 22.64 5.41
C LEU A 150 -10.83 24.10 5.58
N GLY A 151 -9.89 24.96 6.02
CA GLY A 151 -10.17 26.34 6.40
C GLY A 151 -10.93 26.48 7.71
N GLU A 152 -11.17 25.36 8.41
CA GLU A 152 -11.94 25.28 9.66
C GLU A 152 -11.24 24.35 10.66
N GLU A 153 -11.54 24.52 11.95
CA GLU A 153 -11.00 23.66 13.00
C GLU A 153 -11.62 22.27 12.95
N LEU A 154 -10.77 21.23 13.00
CA LEU A 154 -11.21 19.85 13.07
C LEU A 154 -11.90 19.58 14.41
N LEU A 155 -13.17 19.19 14.38
CA LEU A 155 -13.92 18.73 15.56
C LEU A 155 -13.42 17.36 16.05
N ARG A 156 -12.86 16.54 15.15
CA ARG A 156 -12.26 15.24 15.48
C ARG A 156 -10.92 15.02 14.80
N LYS A 157 -10.07 14.20 15.43
CA LYS A 157 -8.81 13.75 14.83
C LYS A 157 -9.07 12.78 13.67
N VAL A 158 -8.59 13.13 12.48
CA VAL A 158 -8.61 12.26 11.30
C VAL A 158 -7.30 11.47 11.25
N LYS A 159 -7.38 10.15 11.08
CA LYS A 159 -6.22 9.29 10.84
C LYS A 159 -6.37 8.68 9.46
N VAL A 160 -5.38 8.87 8.60
CA VAL A 160 -5.39 8.24 7.28
C VAL A 160 -4.47 7.03 7.31
N LYS A 161 -4.96 5.88 6.86
CA LYS A 161 -4.18 4.65 6.72
C LYS A 161 -4.05 4.30 5.24
N THR A 162 -2.83 4.00 4.83
CA THR A 162 -2.55 3.47 3.49
C THR A 162 -2.48 1.95 3.50
N SER A 163 -2.99 1.31 2.46
CA SER A 163 -2.94 -0.15 2.32
C SER A 163 -2.79 -0.56 0.87
N PHE A 164 -1.94 -1.54 0.58
CA PHE A 164 -1.79 -2.05 -0.78
C PHE A 164 -3.07 -2.74 -1.29
N VAL A 165 -3.38 -2.48 -2.57
CA VAL A 165 -4.52 -3.00 -3.32
C VAL A 165 -4.05 -3.59 -4.65
N GLN A 166 -4.97 -4.13 -5.46
CA GLN A 166 -4.70 -4.67 -6.81
C GLN A 166 -3.67 -5.80 -6.86
N GLY A 167 -3.87 -6.85 -6.04
CA GLY A 167 -3.01 -8.04 -6.05
C GLY A 167 -1.68 -7.88 -5.30
N ALA A 168 -1.29 -6.65 -4.97
CA ALA A 168 -0.21 -6.39 -4.02
C ALA A 168 -0.73 -6.45 -2.58
N VAL A 169 0.01 -7.15 -1.72
CA VAL A 169 -0.33 -7.27 -0.30
C VAL A 169 0.71 -6.52 0.53
N GLY A 170 0.24 -5.62 1.38
CA GLY A 170 1.08 -4.87 2.29
C GLY A 170 1.21 -5.54 3.64
N VAL A 171 2.42 -5.80 4.10
CA VAL A 171 2.71 -6.31 5.45
C VAL A 171 3.58 -5.30 6.19
N GLU A 172 2.98 -4.63 7.18
CA GLU A 172 3.69 -3.69 8.05
C GLU A 172 4.67 -4.45 8.98
N MET A 173 5.94 -4.05 8.98
CA MET A 173 6.95 -4.56 9.90
C MET A 173 6.68 -4.06 11.32
N GLY A 174 6.57 -4.99 12.27
CA GLY A 174 6.39 -4.69 13.70
C GLY A 174 4.95 -4.84 14.22
N THR A 175 3.95 -4.89 13.35
CA THR A 175 2.62 -5.43 13.70
C THR A 175 2.63 -6.91 13.35
N ALA A 176 2.69 -7.77 14.37
CA ALA A 176 2.49 -9.20 14.21
C ALA A 176 1.04 -9.45 13.74
N THR A 177 0.79 -9.22 12.47
CA THR A 177 -0.49 -9.52 11.84
C THR A 177 -0.55 -11.03 11.77
N LYS A 178 -1.38 -11.65 12.63
CA LYS A 178 -1.71 -13.07 12.57
C LYS A 178 -1.95 -13.43 11.11
N LYS A 179 -1.08 -14.28 10.55
CA LYS A 179 -1.21 -14.86 9.21
C LYS A 179 -2.68 -15.18 8.98
N ARG A 180 -3.29 -14.51 8.00
CA ARG A 180 -4.59 -14.90 7.48
C ARG A 180 -4.38 -16.27 6.86
N ALA A 181 -4.72 -17.31 7.61
CA ALA A 181 -4.69 -18.67 7.13
C ALA A 181 -5.69 -18.74 5.97
N THR A 182 -5.18 -18.79 4.74
CA THR A 182 -5.94 -19.29 3.61
C THR A 182 -6.36 -20.70 3.99
N LYS A 183 -7.65 -20.86 4.33
CA LYS A 183 -8.28 -22.18 4.39
C LYS A 183 -8.10 -22.78 3.00
N LYS A 184 -7.11 -23.65 2.87
CA LYS A 184 -6.98 -24.60 1.78
C LYS A 184 -8.34 -25.30 1.69
N ALA A 185 -9.08 -25.03 0.62
CA ALA A 185 -10.27 -25.79 0.28
C ALA A 185 -9.84 -27.27 0.27
N ALA A 186 -10.43 -28.05 1.17
CA ALA A 186 -10.25 -29.49 1.18
C ALA A 186 -10.77 -30.00 -0.16
N ALA A 187 -9.87 -30.63 -0.92
CA ALA A 187 -10.24 -31.43 -2.08
C ALA A 187 -11.25 -32.46 -1.60
N ALA A 188 -12.45 -32.43 -2.18
CA ALA A 188 -13.44 -33.48 -2.00
C ALA A 188 -12.86 -34.78 -2.56
N GLU A 189 -12.78 -35.80 -1.70
CA GLU A 189 -12.51 -37.18 -2.08
C GLU A 189 -13.52 -37.62 -3.15
N VAL A 190 -12.99 -38.14 -4.26
CA VAL A 190 -13.75 -38.82 -5.28
C VAL A 190 -14.05 -40.22 -4.75
N GLU A 191 -15.31 -40.44 -4.36
CA GLU A 191 -15.84 -41.75 -4.01
C GLU A 191 -15.93 -42.61 -5.29
N THR A 192 -14.97 -43.52 -5.47
CA THR A 192 -15.04 -44.58 -6.48
C THR A 192 -15.99 -45.68 -6.00
N VAL A 193 -17.17 -45.78 -6.62
CA VAL A 193 -17.97 -47.01 -6.66
C VAL A 193 -18.56 -47.17 -8.06
N GLU A 194 -17.93 -48.01 -8.89
CA GLU A 194 -18.65 -48.88 -9.84
C GLU A 194 -17.68 -49.90 -10.47
N ALA A 195 -17.88 -51.17 -10.12
CA ALA A 195 -17.87 -52.34 -11.00
C ALA A 195 -18.27 -53.59 -10.20
#